data_AF-A0A0G4NL93-F1
#
_entry.id   AF-A0A0G4NL93-F1
#
_cell.length_a   1.000
_cell.length_b   1.000
_cell.length_c   1.000
_cell.angle_alpha   90.00
_cell.angle_beta   90.00
_cell.angle_gamma   90.00
#
_symmetry.space_group_name_H-M   'P 1'
#
loop_
_entity.id
_entity.type
_entity.pdbx_description
1 polymer ?
#
loop_
_entity_poly.entity_id
_entity_poly.type
_entity_poly.pdbx_seq_one_letter_code
_entity_poly.pdbx_strand_id
1 'polypeptide(L)'
;VSPAYDARFWNPPASERYQFKNPRPSKPASARIYEAHVGISSPELRVATYKEFTKNMLPRIRDLGYNVIQLMAIMEHAYYASFGYQINSFFAASSRYGPPEDLKELVDTAHGMGITV
;
A
#
# COMPACT_ATOMS: atom_id res chain seq x y z
N VAL A 1 -5.59 15.35 22.09
CA VAL A 1 -6.86 15.31 21.33
C VAL A 1 -6.64 14.38 20.15
N SER A 2 -7.38 13.27 20.03
CA SER A 2 -7.31 12.46 18.81
C SER A 2 -7.87 13.30 17.66
N PRO A 3 -7.21 13.37 16.49
CA PRO A 3 -7.81 14.06 15.35
C PRO A 3 -9.17 13.43 15.05
N ALA A 4 -10.20 14.26 14.89
CA ALA A 4 -11.49 13.79 14.39
C ALA A 4 -11.33 13.42 12.91
N TYR A 5 -11.91 12.29 12.51
CA TYR A 5 -11.92 11.83 11.12
C TYR A 5 -13.29 12.07 10.51
N ASP A 6 -13.31 12.52 9.26
CA ASP A 6 -14.53 12.56 8.45
C ASP A 6 -14.66 11.28 7.62
N ALA A 7 -15.87 10.72 7.58
CA ALA A 7 -16.18 9.71 6.58
C ALA A 7 -16.29 10.38 5.19
N ARG A 8 -15.41 9.98 4.26
CA ARG A 8 -15.43 10.47 2.88
C ARG A 8 -16.15 9.47 1.98
N PHE A 9 -17.22 9.89 1.31
CA PHE A 9 -17.86 9.09 0.27
C PHE A 9 -16.90 8.96 -0.92
N TRP A 10 -16.36 7.75 -1.13
CA TRP A 10 -15.42 7.48 -2.21
C TRP A 10 -16.14 6.83 -3.40
N ASN A 11 -16.47 7.63 -4.40
CA ASN A 11 -17.05 7.18 -5.66
C ASN A 11 -16.44 7.97 -6.83
N PRO A 12 -15.16 7.73 -7.16
CA PRO A 12 -14.49 8.46 -8.24
C PRO A 12 -15.21 8.22 -9.59
N PRO A 13 -15.21 9.22 -10.49
CA PRO A 13 -15.76 9.06 -11.83
C PRO A 13 -15.00 7.96 -12.60
N ALA A 14 -15.60 7.42 -13.66
CA ALA A 14 -15.00 6.33 -14.43
C ALA A 14 -13.59 6.65 -14.96
N SER A 15 -13.31 7.92 -15.26
CA SER A 15 -11.99 8.41 -15.71
C SER A 15 -10.90 8.35 -14.63
N GLU A 16 -11.27 8.33 -13.35
CA GLU A 16 -10.35 8.34 -12.21
C GLU A 16 -10.29 6.98 -11.50
N ARG A 17 -11.14 6.02 -11.88
CA ARG A 17 -11.10 4.66 -11.35
C ARG A 17 -9.90 3.92 -11.92
N TYR A 18 -9.05 3.41 -11.04
CA TYR A 18 -7.95 2.56 -11.42
C TYR A 18 -8.48 1.25 -12.01
N GLN A 19 -7.92 0.85 -13.15
CA GLN A 19 -8.17 -0.43 -13.79
C GLN A 19 -6.89 -1.27 -13.70
N PHE A 20 -7.00 -2.44 -13.07
CA PHE A 20 -5.90 -3.40 -12.99
C PHE A 20 -5.50 -3.87 -14.38
N LYS A 21 -4.20 -3.89 -14.66
CA LYS A 21 -3.63 -4.24 -15.96
C LYS A 21 -2.89 -5.56 -15.90
N ASN A 22 -2.44 -5.97 -14.71
CA ASN A 22 -1.58 -7.13 -14.52
C ASN A 22 -2.35 -8.27 -13.84
N PRO A 23 -2.19 -9.52 -14.30
CA PRO A 23 -2.75 -10.67 -13.60
C PRO A 23 -2.01 -10.88 -12.28
N ARG A 24 -2.65 -11.56 -11.33
CA ARG A 24 -1.95 -12.01 -10.12
C ARG A 24 -0.79 -12.95 -10.49
N PRO A 25 0.39 -12.82 -9.86
CA PRO A 25 1.47 -13.79 -10.03
C PRO A 25 1.01 -15.21 -9.66
N SER A 26 1.65 -16.21 -10.25
CA SER A 26 1.45 -17.59 -9.81
C SER A 26 1.93 -17.75 -8.36
N LYS A 27 1.31 -18.68 -7.63
CA LYS A 27 1.71 -18.98 -6.25
C LYS A 27 3.21 -19.36 -6.24
N PRO A 28 4.06 -18.64 -5.48
CA PRO A 28 5.48 -18.95 -5.45
C PRO A 28 5.72 -20.31 -4.78
N ALA A 29 6.68 -21.08 -5.30
CA ALA A 29 7.08 -22.35 -4.70
C ALA A 29 7.68 -22.18 -3.29
N SER A 30 8.36 -21.05 -3.04
CA SER A 30 8.86 -20.64 -1.73
C SER A 30 8.70 -19.13 -1.58
N ALA A 31 8.18 -18.69 -0.44
CA ALA A 31 7.94 -17.29 -0.14
C ALA A 31 9.19 -16.65 0.48
N ARG A 32 9.72 -15.63 -0.19
CA ARG A 32 10.74 -14.71 0.31
C ARG A 32 10.02 -13.38 0.51
N ILE A 33 9.65 -13.13 1.75
CA ILE A 33 8.75 -12.04 2.14
C ILE A 33 9.57 -10.80 2.51
N TYR A 34 9.26 -9.68 1.88
CA TYR A 34 9.70 -8.36 2.30
C TYR A 34 8.57 -7.69 3.09
N GLU A 35 8.70 -7.62 4.42
CA GLU A 35 7.74 -6.92 5.26
C GLU A 35 7.98 -5.40 5.15
N ALA A 36 6.91 -4.64 4.95
CA ALA A 36 7.00 -3.22 4.70
C ALA A 36 5.86 -2.41 5.30
N HIS A 37 6.16 -1.17 5.63
CA HIS A 37 5.21 -0.14 6.02
C HIS A 37 5.39 1.09 5.12
N VAL A 38 4.34 1.45 4.36
CA VAL A 38 4.41 2.51 3.34
C VAL A 38 4.86 3.84 3.92
N GLY A 39 4.25 4.28 5.02
CA GLY A 39 4.49 5.61 5.56
C GLY A 39 5.91 5.91 6.06
N ILE A 40 6.78 4.91 6.23
CA ILE A 40 8.17 5.07 6.69
C ILE A 40 9.19 4.64 5.61
N SER A 41 8.74 4.46 4.36
CA SER A 41 9.57 3.92 3.29
C SER A 41 10.40 4.98 2.54
N SER A 42 10.59 6.16 3.12
CA SER A 42 11.33 7.28 2.57
C SER A 42 12.31 7.81 3.62
N PRO A 43 13.48 8.34 3.23
CA PRO A 43 14.38 9.03 4.16
C PRO A 43 13.84 10.39 4.63
N GLU A 44 12.78 10.91 4.01
CA GLU A 44 12.19 12.20 4.37
C GLU A 44 11.44 12.13 5.72
N LEU A 45 11.49 13.22 6.49
CA LEU A 45 10.83 13.33 7.81
C LEU A 45 9.32 13.60 7.69
N ARG A 46 8.63 12.81 6.86
CA ARG A 46 7.18 12.87 6.64
C ARG A 46 6.64 11.47 6.34
N VAL A 47 5.31 11.36 6.31
CA VAL A 47 4.66 10.13 5.85
C VAL A 47 4.84 10.01 4.33
N ALA A 48 5.43 8.89 3.89
CA ALA A 48 5.55 8.56 2.48
C ALA A 48 4.24 8.02 1.90
N THR A 49 4.10 8.13 0.57
CA THR A 49 2.88 7.79 -0.16
C THR A 49 2.94 6.44 -0.85
N TYR A 50 1.77 5.89 -1.21
CA TYR A 50 1.67 4.69 -2.04
C TYR A 50 2.43 4.86 -3.36
N LYS A 51 2.30 6.00 -4.05
CA LYS A 51 3.01 6.26 -5.31
C LYS A 51 4.53 6.28 -5.15
N GLU A 52 5.03 6.81 -4.04
CA GLU A 52 6.45 6.79 -3.74
C GLU A 52 6.94 5.37 -3.45
N PHE A 53 6.18 4.58 -2.71
CA PHE A 53 6.48 3.17 -2.49
C PHE A 53 6.51 2.40 -3.81
N THR A 54 5.49 2.59 -4.66
CA THR A 54 5.40 1.99 -6.00
C THR A 54 6.63 2.32 -6.84
N LYS A 55 7.00 3.61 -6.91
CA LYS A 55 8.10 4.09 -7.75
C LYS A 55 9.48 3.69 -7.23
N ASN A 56 9.69 3.77 -5.91
CA ASN A 56 11.03 3.72 -5.34
C ASN A 56 11.33 2.38 -4.64
N MET A 57 10.34 1.75 -4.01
CA MET A 57 10.53 0.54 -3.21
C MET A 57 10.31 -0.74 -4.00
N LEU A 58 9.30 -0.82 -4.88
CA LEU A 58 9.06 -2.03 -5.66
C LEU A 58 10.26 -2.47 -6.52
N PRO A 59 10.96 -1.56 -7.24
CA PRO A 59 12.18 -1.94 -7.97
C PRO A 59 13.24 -2.52 -7.05
N ARG A 60 13.48 -1.87 -5.91
CA ARG A 60 14.46 -2.34 -4.92
C ARG A 60 14.12 -3.72 -4.36
N ILE A 61 12.86 -3.96 -4.02
CA ILE A 61 12.39 -5.25 -3.46
C ILE A 61 12.59 -6.37 -4.49
N ARG A 62 12.22 -6.11 -5.76
CA ARG A 62 12.45 -7.02 -6.88
C ARG A 62 13.93 -7.33 -7.07
N ASP A 63 14.77 -6.30 -7.11
CA ASP A 63 16.20 -6.42 -7.40
C ASP A 63 16.94 -7.17 -6.26
N LEU A 64 16.41 -7.13 -5.04
CA LEU A 64 16.87 -7.95 -3.90
C LEU A 64 16.39 -9.42 -3.96
N GLY A 65 15.53 -9.80 -4.91
CA GLY A 65 15.10 -11.18 -5.14
C GLY A 65 13.90 -11.64 -4.29
N TYR A 66 13.22 -10.72 -3.59
CA TYR A 66 11.97 -11.03 -2.88
C TYR A 66 10.82 -11.24 -3.88
N ASN A 67 9.88 -12.12 -3.54
CA ASN A 67 8.75 -12.47 -4.40
C ASN A 67 7.38 -12.30 -3.71
N VAL A 68 7.38 -11.91 -2.45
CA VAL A 68 6.19 -11.58 -1.68
C VAL A 68 6.46 -10.30 -0.89
N ILE A 69 5.49 -9.39 -0.81
CA ILE A 69 5.50 -8.24 0.08
C ILE A 69 4.42 -8.48 1.14
N GLN A 70 4.78 -8.34 2.41
CA GLN A 70 3.81 -8.21 3.49
C GLN A 70 3.59 -6.73 3.75
N LEU A 71 2.45 -6.19 3.31
CA LEU A 71 2.10 -4.78 3.57
C LEU A 71 1.42 -4.61 4.92
N MET A 72 2.06 -3.85 5.80
CA MET A 72 1.53 -3.48 7.11
C MET A 72 0.76 -2.15 7.06
N ALA A 73 -0.08 -1.93 8.07
CA ALA A 73 -0.76 -0.66 8.33
C ALA A 73 -1.67 -0.14 7.18
N ILE A 74 -2.18 -1.04 6.34
CA ILE A 74 -3.06 -0.68 5.21
C ILE A 74 -4.48 -0.35 5.66
N MET A 75 -5.03 -1.10 6.61
CA MET A 75 -6.33 -0.77 7.20
C MET A 75 -6.19 0.55 7.98
N GLU A 76 -7.16 1.45 7.82
CA GLU A 76 -7.10 2.77 8.44
C GLU A 76 -7.06 2.68 9.97
N HIS A 77 -6.22 3.55 10.55
CA HIS A 77 -5.91 3.57 11.97
C HIS A 77 -5.64 5.02 12.39
N ALA A 78 -6.40 5.55 13.35
CA ALA A 78 -6.27 6.95 13.77
C ALA A 78 -4.91 7.25 14.43
N TYR A 79 -4.38 6.29 15.19
CA TYR A 79 -3.13 6.46 15.91
C TYR A 79 -1.96 5.90 15.10
N TYR A 80 -1.18 6.77 14.44
CA TYR A 80 -0.10 6.37 13.53
C TYR A 80 0.98 5.52 14.22
N ALA A 81 1.32 5.85 15.48
CA ALA A 81 2.29 5.08 16.26
C ALA A 81 1.78 3.70 16.73
N SER A 82 0.51 3.36 16.45
CA SER A 82 0.03 1.98 16.61
C SER A 82 0.63 1.00 15.61
N PHE A 83 1.36 1.49 14.59
CA PHE A 83 1.93 0.67 13.52
C PHE A 83 0.87 -0.15 12.76
N GLY A 84 -0.35 0.38 12.70
CA GLY A 84 -1.49 -0.28 12.08
C GLY A 84 -2.24 -1.28 12.96
N TYR A 85 -1.91 -1.41 14.25
CA TYR A 85 -2.58 -2.38 15.14
C TYR A 85 -3.84 -1.85 15.83
N GLN A 86 -4.07 -0.53 15.84
CA GLN A 86 -5.29 0.08 16.38
C GLN A 86 -6.20 0.58 15.26
N ILE A 87 -6.90 -0.36 14.63
CA ILE A 87 -7.81 -0.09 13.51
C ILE A 87 -9.03 0.69 13.99
N ASN A 88 -9.43 1.70 13.21
CA ASN A 88 -10.68 2.44 13.42
C ASN A 88 -11.71 2.20 12.30
N SER A 89 -11.26 2.09 11.04
CA SER A 89 -12.13 1.96 9.86
C SER A 89 -11.68 0.78 9.01
N PHE A 90 -12.29 -0.38 9.24
CA PHE A 90 -11.85 -1.68 8.73
C PHE A 90 -11.81 -1.80 7.19
N PHE A 91 -12.63 -1.04 6.48
CA PHE A 91 -12.72 -1.08 5.01
C PHE A 91 -12.01 0.08 4.32
N ALA A 92 -11.48 1.04 5.09
CA ALA A 92 -10.76 2.16 4.53
C ALA A 92 -9.28 1.80 4.37
N ALA A 93 -8.75 1.97 3.17
CA ALA A 93 -7.31 2.06 2.98
C ALA A 93 -6.81 3.32 3.69
N SER A 94 -5.72 3.21 4.45
CA SER A 94 -5.15 4.31 5.24
C SER A 94 -4.91 5.52 4.35
N SER A 95 -5.64 6.59 4.63
CA SER A 95 -5.69 7.83 3.85
C SER A 95 -4.39 8.63 3.89
N ARG A 96 -3.54 8.36 4.90
CA ARG A 96 -2.24 9.01 5.07
C ARG A 96 -1.28 8.79 3.90
N TYR A 97 -1.40 7.66 3.22
CA TYR A 97 -0.48 7.29 2.15
C TYR A 97 -1.01 7.68 0.76
N GLY A 98 -2.27 8.12 0.66
CA GLY A 98 -2.92 8.50 -0.60
C GLY A 98 -4.34 7.92 -0.74
N PRO A 99 -5.01 8.24 -1.85
CA PRO A 99 -6.34 7.70 -2.15
C PRO A 99 -6.32 6.18 -2.39
N PRO A 100 -7.47 5.50 -2.25
CA PRO A 100 -7.60 4.05 -2.53
C PRO A 100 -7.10 3.62 -3.91
N GLU A 101 -7.17 4.50 -4.92
CA GLU A 101 -6.70 4.20 -6.28
C GLU A 101 -5.17 4.01 -6.34
N ASP A 102 -4.42 4.72 -5.50
CA ASP A 102 -2.95 4.59 -5.47
C ASP A 102 -2.51 3.27 -4.83
N LEU A 103 -3.29 2.74 -3.87
CA LEU A 103 -3.06 1.39 -3.33
C LEU A 103 -3.34 0.31 -4.41
N LYS A 104 -4.38 0.49 -5.22
CA LYS A 104 -4.65 -0.42 -6.35
C LYS A 104 -3.49 -0.40 -7.35
N GLU A 105 -2.97 0.79 -7.67
CA GLU A 105 -1.79 0.94 -8.53
C GLU A 105 -0.54 0.27 -7.96
N LEU A 106 -0.30 0.40 -6.65
CA LEU A 106 0.82 -0.27 -5.98
C LEU A 106 0.73 -1.79 -6.14
N VAL A 107 -0.43 -2.38 -5.82
CA VAL A 107 -0.66 -3.83 -5.91
C VAL A 107 -0.53 -4.32 -7.36
N ASP A 108 -1.14 -3.61 -8.31
CA ASP A 108 -1.06 -3.98 -9.74
C ASP A 108 0.36 -3.89 -10.29
N THR A 109 1.11 -2.85 -9.89
CA THR A 109 2.51 -2.69 -10.30
C THR A 109 3.38 -3.80 -9.72
N ALA A 110 3.18 -4.16 -8.44
CA ALA A 110 3.88 -5.29 -7.83
C ALA A 110 3.57 -6.61 -8.55
N HIS A 111 2.31 -6.85 -8.92
CA HIS A 111 1.90 -8.00 -9.72
C HIS A 111 2.59 -8.02 -11.10
N GLY A 112 2.66 -6.87 -11.79
CA GLY A 112 3.39 -6.73 -13.06
C GLY A 112 4.90 -7.02 -12.95
N MET A 113 5.45 -6.97 -11.74
CA MET A 113 6.84 -7.33 -11.42
C MET A 113 6.99 -8.78 -10.92
N GLY A 114 5.92 -9.57 -10.93
CA GLY A 114 5.91 -10.95 -10.44
C GLY A 114 5.93 -11.07 -8.90
N ILE A 115 5.62 -9.99 -8.18
CA ILE A 115 5.63 -9.94 -6.72
C ILE A 115 4.20 -10.09 -6.21
N THR A 116 3.98 -11.05 -5.31
CA THR A 116 2.70 -11.20 -4.60
C THR A 116 2.63 -10.18 -3.47
N VAL A 117 1.46 -9.60 -3.22
CA VAL A 117 1.22 -8.65 -2.12
C VAL A 117 0.06 -9.15 -1.26
#